data_AF-A0A5B6WU46-F1
#
_entry.id   AF-A0A5B6WU46-F1
#
_cell.length_a   1.000
_cell.length_b   1.000
_cell.length_c   1.000
_cell.angle_alpha   90.00
_cell.angle_beta   90.00
_cell.angle_gamma   90.00
#
_symmetry.space_group_name_H-M   'P 1'
#
loop_
_entity.id
_entity.type
_entity.pdbx_description
1 polymer ?
#
loop_
_entity_poly.entity_id
_entity_poly.type
_entity_poly.pdbx_seq_one_letter_code
_entity_poly.pdbx_strand_id
1 'polypeptide(L)'
;MIHDKIFSINLLIMPFGDFDIILGMDWLSEHGVILDCCKKKFTIQNESGDKIEVNARIISTIQANKLIHQGCAFFLAYVINSNSVISQCNKIWTVCEFPDVFPEELSGLPPNNEVEFTIELYLGIAPKSIPLYCMSPMELKKLKVQLQDLLDHRFLRPSTSPWRAPVLFVKKKDNLFDQLKGASVFSKIDLRSGFYQLKVKENDVPKTTF
;
A
#
# COMPACT_ATOMS: atom_id res chain seq x y z
N MET A 1 25.25 0.81 12.62
CA MET A 1 26.64 1.18 12.96
C MET A 1 27.47 1.12 11.69
N ILE A 2 28.20 2.17 11.35
CA ILE A 2 29.08 2.24 10.18
C ILE A 2 30.47 2.65 10.69
N HIS A 3 31.49 1.80 10.49
CA HIS A 3 32.86 2.03 11.00
C HIS A 3 32.90 2.42 12.49
N ASP A 4 32.29 1.59 13.34
CA ASP A 4 32.21 1.78 14.80
C ASP A 4 31.51 3.06 15.29
N LYS A 5 30.84 3.78 14.37
CA LYS A 5 30.00 4.92 14.69
C LYS A 5 28.53 4.56 14.62
N ILE A 6 27.78 5.01 15.61
CA ILE A 6 26.35 4.77 15.73
C ILE A 6 25.63 5.92 15.02
N PHE A 7 24.75 5.56 14.08
CA PHE A 7 23.88 6.48 13.38
C PHE A 7 22.45 6.11 13.75
N SER A 8 21.75 7.04 14.40
CA SER A 8 20.36 6.85 14.78
C SER A 8 19.47 7.04 13.56
N ILE A 9 18.44 6.21 13.41
CA ILE A 9 17.43 6.35 12.37
C ILE A 9 16.08 5.87 12.88
N ASN A 10 15.03 6.61 12.51
CA ASN A 10 13.66 6.18 12.71
C ASN A 10 13.23 5.35 11.49
N LEU A 11 12.95 4.05 11.70
CA LEU A 11 12.57 3.14 10.63
C LEU A 11 11.05 2.96 10.56
N LEU A 12 10.53 2.89 9.35
CA LEU A 12 9.13 2.58 9.06
C LEU A 12 9.06 1.18 8.46
N ILE A 13 8.39 0.25 9.16
CA ILE A 13 8.34 -1.15 8.73
C ILE A 13 7.36 -1.28 7.57
N MET A 14 7.86 -1.71 6.42
CA MET A 14 7.08 -1.93 5.21
C MET A 14 7.39 -3.31 4.63
N PRO A 15 6.40 -4.08 4.12
CA PRO A 15 6.59 -5.43 3.60
C PRO A 15 7.19 -5.39 2.18
N PHE A 16 8.37 -4.80 2.02
CA PHE A 16 9.10 -4.84 0.77
C PHE A 16 9.94 -6.13 0.75
N GLY A 17 9.63 -7.04 -0.17
CA GLY A 17 10.26 -8.36 -0.20
C GLY A 17 11.78 -8.34 -0.39
N ASP A 18 12.29 -7.47 -1.26
CA ASP A 18 13.68 -7.52 -1.74
C ASP A 18 14.65 -6.56 -1.02
N PHE A 19 14.19 -5.80 -0.03
CA PHE A 19 15.00 -4.78 0.64
C PHE A 19 14.96 -4.93 2.16
N ASP A 20 16.14 -5.05 2.78
CA ASP A 20 16.24 -5.14 4.23
C ASP A 20 15.96 -3.78 4.90
N ILE A 21 16.57 -2.71 4.39
CA ILE A 21 16.44 -1.33 4.90
C ILE A 21 16.53 -0.35 3.73
N ILE A 22 15.61 0.62 3.69
CA ILE A 22 15.68 1.76 2.77
C ILE A 22 15.95 3.01 3.61
N LEU A 23 17.10 3.66 3.37
CA LEU A 23 17.45 4.92 4.01
C LEU A 23 16.88 6.07 3.19
N GLY A 24 16.02 6.88 3.81
CA GLY A 24 15.35 8.01 3.19
C GLY A 24 16.26 9.23 2.99
N MET A 25 15.75 10.19 2.22
CA MET A 25 16.43 11.46 1.96
C MET A 25 16.63 12.32 3.22
N ASP A 26 15.71 12.20 4.18
CA ASP A 26 15.81 12.81 5.51
C ASP A 26 17.11 12.40 6.20
N TRP A 27 17.33 11.10 6.36
CA TRP A 27 18.54 10.57 7.00
C TRP A 27 19.81 10.90 6.21
N LEU A 28 19.76 10.81 4.87
CA LEU A 28 20.89 11.14 4.01
C LEU A 28 21.28 12.62 4.14
N SER A 29 20.29 13.52 4.21
CA SER A 29 20.53 14.96 4.33
C SER A 29 21.06 15.36 5.70
N GLU A 30 20.51 14.77 6.77
CA GLU A 30 20.92 15.01 8.16
C GLU A 30 22.40 14.72 8.37
N HIS A 31 22.91 13.65 7.74
CA HIS A 31 24.29 13.21 7.88
C HIS A 31 25.21 13.65 6.73
N GLY A 32 24.74 14.56 5.86
CA GLY A 32 25.53 15.10 4.75
C GLY A 32 26.06 14.02 3.80
N VAL A 33 25.28 12.98 3.53
CA VAL A 33 25.71 11.84 2.72
C VAL A 33 25.84 12.24 1.25
N ILE A 34 27.01 11.98 0.66
CA ILE A 34 27.28 12.19 -0.76
C ILE A 34 27.32 10.83 -1.45
N LEU A 35 26.44 10.65 -2.44
CA LEU A 35 26.31 9.41 -3.21
C LEU A 35 27.12 9.51 -4.52
N ASP A 36 28.09 8.61 -4.72
CA ASP A 36 28.76 8.38 -6.01
C ASP A 36 28.13 7.14 -6.66
N CYS A 37 27.05 7.36 -7.42
CA CYS A 37 26.28 6.32 -8.08
C CYS A 37 27.10 5.55 -9.12
N CYS A 38 28.00 6.24 -9.83
CA CYS A 38 28.86 5.63 -10.84
C CYS A 38 29.79 4.60 -10.22
N LYS A 39 30.35 4.90 -9.04
CA LYS A 39 31.25 4.00 -8.32
C LYS A 39 30.55 3.07 -7.34
N LYS A 40 29.24 3.22 -7.14
CA LYS A 40 28.43 2.51 -6.13
C LYS A 40 28.98 2.72 -4.71
N LYS A 41 29.31 3.96 -4.39
CA LYS A 41 29.87 4.36 -3.09
C LYS A 41 29.07 5.49 -2.50
N PHE A 42 29.15 5.63 -1.18
CA PHE A 42 28.69 6.82 -0.50
C PHE A 42 29.72 7.28 0.51
N THR A 43 29.80 8.59 0.72
CA THR A 43 30.62 9.17 1.77
C THR A 43 29.71 9.84 2.79
N ILE A 44 29.94 9.54 4.06
CA ILE A 44 29.26 10.17 5.19
C ILE A 44 30.27 11.01 5.97
N GLN A 45 29.90 12.21 6.36
CA GLN A 45 30.76 13.07 7.16
C GLN A 45 30.37 12.95 8.63
N ASN A 46 31.35 12.72 9.50
CA ASN A 46 31.10 12.69 10.94
C ASN A 46 31.03 14.11 11.53
N GLU A 47 30.50 14.22 12.76
CA GLU A 47 30.55 15.42 13.60
C GLU A 47 31.98 15.99 13.76
N SER A 48 32.99 15.12 13.71
CA SER A 48 34.41 15.48 13.77
C SER A 48 34.99 16.01 12.45
N GLY A 49 34.20 16.03 11.37
CA GLY A 49 34.62 16.44 10.03
C GLY A 49 35.24 15.32 9.16
N ASP A 50 35.54 14.16 9.73
CA ASP A 50 36.08 13.01 9.01
C ASP A 50 35.11 12.46 7.97
N LYS A 51 35.60 12.22 6.75
CA LYS A 51 34.84 11.58 5.67
C LYS A 51 35.05 10.07 5.69
N ILE A 52 33.97 9.33 5.90
CA ILE A 52 33.96 7.88 5.86
C ILE A 52 33.43 7.47 4.48
N GLU A 53 34.27 6.83 3.68
CA GLU A 53 33.89 6.28 2.38
C GLU A 53 33.43 4.83 2.55
N VAL A 54 32.19 4.55 2.17
CA VAL A 54 31.60 3.21 2.19
C VAL A 54 31.37 2.74 0.77
N ASN A 55 31.90 1.56 0.47
CA ASN A 55 31.71 0.89 -0.80
C ASN A 55 30.56 -0.12 -0.69
N ALA A 56 29.43 0.18 -1.33
CA ALA A 56 28.26 -0.68 -1.31
C ALA A 56 28.39 -1.75 -2.40
N ARG A 57 29.24 -2.77 -2.15
CA ARG A 57 29.28 -3.97 -2.98
C ARG A 57 28.26 -4.97 -2.44
N ILE A 58 27.17 -5.14 -3.19
CA ILE A 58 26.25 -6.26 -3.00
C ILE A 58 27.01 -7.54 -3.36
N ILE A 59 27.09 -8.48 -2.42
CA ILE A 59 27.71 -9.79 -2.60
C ILE A 59 26.67 -10.88 -2.40
N SER A 60 26.88 -12.06 -2.99
CA SER A 60 25.99 -13.20 -2.75
C SER A 60 26.19 -13.79 -1.36
N THR A 61 25.19 -14.52 -0.86
CA THR A 61 25.28 -15.27 0.41
C THR A 61 26.46 -16.24 0.45
N ILE A 62 26.78 -16.87 -0.69
CA ILE A 62 27.93 -17.78 -0.83
C ILE A 62 29.25 -17.04 -0.64
N GLN A 63 29.38 -15.85 -1.26
CA GLN A 63 30.57 -15.01 -1.10
C GLN A 63 30.69 -14.47 0.32
N ALA A 64 29.57 -14.07 0.93
CA ALA A 64 29.54 -13.62 2.32
C ALA A 64 30.04 -14.72 3.27
N ASN A 65 29.53 -15.95 3.16
CA ASN A 65 30.00 -17.08 3.97
C ASN A 65 31.50 -17.34 3.78
N LYS A 66 32.00 -17.27 2.54
CA LYS A 66 33.43 -17.45 2.26
C LYS A 66 34.28 -16.40 2.99
N LEU A 67 33.86 -15.14 3.00
CA LEU A 67 34.57 -14.04 3.68
C LEU A 67 34.52 -14.19 5.21
N ILE A 68 33.39 -14.64 5.76
CA ILE A 68 33.25 -14.93 7.18
C ILE A 68 34.24 -16.04 7.60
N HIS A 69 34.34 -17.12 6.82
CA HIS A 69 35.31 -18.19 7.08
C HIS A 69 36.78 -17.76 6.92
N GLN A 70 37.04 -16.65 6.23
CA GLN A 70 38.37 -16.06 6.10
C GLN A 70 38.73 -15.10 7.24
N GLY A 71 37.85 -14.94 8.24
CA GLY A 71 38.10 -14.11 9.42
C GLY A 71 37.73 -12.64 9.24
N CYS A 72 36.96 -12.27 8.21
CA CYS A 72 36.46 -10.91 8.08
C CYS A 72 35.43 -10.60 9.17
N ALA A 73 35.54 -9.41 9.77
CA ALA A 73 34.53 -8.90 10.69
C ALA A 73 33.18 -8.73 9.96
N PHE A 74 32.11 -9.22 10.58
CA PHE A 74 30.75 -9.06 10.07
C PHE A 74 29.86 -8.48 11.16
N PHE A 75 28.84 -7.72 10.75
CA PHE A 75 27.88 -7.11 11.64
C PHE A 75 26.48 -7.56 11.22
N LEU A 76 25.69 -8.04 12.18
CA LEU A 76 24.29 -8.36 11.99
C LEU A 76 23.44 -7.17 12.47
N ALA A 77 22.71 -6.55 11.55
CA ALA A 77 21.67 -5.60 11.90
C ALA A 77 20.34 -6.35 12.01
N TYR A 78 19.63 -6.20 13.12
CA TYR A 78 18.28 -6.72 13.29
C TYR A 78 17.38 -5.59 13.81
N VAL A 79 16.15 -5.56 13.33
CA VAL A 79 15.15 -4.57 13.75
C VAL A 79 14.27 -5.20 14.83
N ILE A 80 14.25 -4.61 16.02
CA ILE A 80 13.31 -4.99 17.07
C ILE A 80 12.09 -4.08 16.94
N ASN A 81 10.93 -4.64 16.65
CA ASN A 81 9.68 -3.91 16.67
C ASN A 81 9.29 -3.62 18.13
N SER A 82 9.57 -2.41 18.62
CA SER A 82 9.02 -1.94 19.88
C SER A 82 7.53 -1.63 19.66
N ASN A 83 6.66 -2.50 20.17
CA ASN A 83 5.20 -2.49 20.05
C ASN A 83 4.52 -1.11 20.26
N SER A 84 4.63 -0.23 19.27
CA SER A 84 3.84 0.99 19.12
C SER A 84 3.25 0.99 17.72
N VAL A 85 2.45 -0.04 17.46
CA VAL A 85 1.38 0.10 16.48
C VAL A 85 0.45 1.14 17.07
N ILE A 86 0.50 2.38 16.55
CA ILE A 86 -0.60 3.36 16.40
C ILE A 86 0.04 4.73 16.06
N SER A 87 -0.38 5.29 14.91
CA SER A 87 -0.35 6.72 14.54
C SER A 87 0.97 7.40 14.18
N GLN A 88 1.62 7.00 13.08
CA GLN A 88 2.55 7.90 12.36
C GLN A 88 1.88 8.81 11.31
N CYS A 89 0.60 8.59 10.96
CA CYS A 89 -0.12 9.47 10.02
C CYS A 89 -0.15 10.93 10.52
N ASN A 90 -0.30 11.13 11.83
CA ASN A 90 -0.33 12.45 12.49
C ASN A 90 1.00 13.22 12.46
N LYS A 91 2.04 12.68 11.82
CA LYS A 91 3.35 13.35 11.64
C LYS A 91 3.59 13.76 10.18
N ILE A 92 2.80 13.27 9.23
CA ILE A 92 2.90 13.67 7.83
C ILE A 92 2.12 14.97 7.70
N TRP A 93 2.84 16.09 7.54
CA TRP A 93 2.25 17.44 7.45
C TRP A 93 1.03 17.48 6.51
N THR A 94 1.15 16.91 5.31
CA THR A 94 0.06 16.86 4.32
C THR A 94 -1.17 16.08 4.80
N VAL A 95 -1.02 15.02 5.60
CA VAL A 95 -2.18 14.29 6.13
C VAL A 95 -2.90 15.12 7.19
N CYS A 96 -2.14 15.81 8.04
CA CYS A 96 -2.70 16.68 9.07
C CYS A 96 -3.34 17.95 8.51
N GLU A 97 -2.86 18.43 7.36
CA GLU A 97 -3.43 19.59 6.65
C GLU A 97 -4.79 19.28 6.00
N PHE A 98 -5.01 18.02 5.59
CA PHE A 98 -6.23 17.58 4.89
C PHE A 98 -6.96 16.42 5.61
N PRO A 99 -7.45 16.62 6.85
CA PRO A 99 -8.10 15.57 7.62
C PRO A 99 -9.42 15.09 7.01
N ASP A 100 -10.04 15.93 6.18
CA ASP A 100 -11.25 15.64 5.39
C ASP A 100 -10.98 14.70 4.20
N VAL A 101 -9.77 14.76 3.62
CA VAL A 101 -9.33 13.89 2.51
C VAL A 101 -8.79 12.55 3.02
N PHE A 102 -8.22 12.52 4.22
CA PHE A 102 -7.62 11.32 4.83
C PHE A 102 -8.35 10.84 6.11
N PRO A 103 -9.67 10.56 6.07
CA PRO A 103 -10.38 10.08 7.24
C PRO A 103 -9.97 8.63 7.57
N GLU A 104 -9.97 8.29 8.86
CA GLU A 104 -9.71 6.91 9.32
C GLU A 104 -10.76 5.92 8.78
N GLU A 105 -11.99 6.40 8.61
CA GLU A 105 -13.13 5.66 8.08
C GLU A 105 -13.93 6.52 7.10
N LEU A 106 -14.37 5.94 5.98
CA LEU A 106 -15.16 6.66 4.99
C LEU A 106 -16.60 6.82 5.50
N SER A 107 -17.13 8.04 5.46
CA SER A 107 -18.45 8.42 5.98
C SER A 107 -19.66 7.91 5.16
N GLY A 108 -19.49 6.79 4.45
CA GLY A 108 -20.52 6.15 3.62
C GLY A 108 -20.56 6.73 2.21
N LEU A 109 -21.76 7.09 1.73
CA LEU A 109 -21.98 7.56 0.37
C LEU A 109 -21.19 8.86 0.08
N PRO A 110 -20.64 9.00 -1.15
CA PRO A 110 -19.96 10.22 -1.54
C PRO A 110 -20.91 11.42 -1.48
N PRO A 111 -20.38 12.63 -1.22
CA PRO A 111 -21.13 13.86 -1.43
C PRO A 111 -21.67 13.92 -2.87
N ASN A 112 -22.75 14.68 -3.08
CA ASN A 112 -23.27 14.91 -4.44
C ASN A 112 -22.18 15.59 -5.27
N ASN A 113 -21.56 14.82 -6.15
CA ASN A 113 -20.56 15.30 -7.10
C ASN A 113 -21.25 15.78 -8.38
N GLU A 114 -20.59 16.64 -9.17
CA GLU A 114 -21.08 17.09 -10.47
C GLU A 114 -21.19 15.95 -11.50
N VAL A 115 -20.47 14.85 -11.28
CA VAL A 115 -20.38 13.71 -12.19
C VAL A 115 -21.07 12.49 -11.57
N GLU A 116 -22.11 12.00 -12.26
CA GLU A 116 -22.75 10.72 -11.97
C GLU A 116 -22.31 9.66 -13.00
N PHE A 117 -22.03 8.45 -12.53
CA PHE A 117 -21.70 7.32 -13.39
C PHE A 117 -22.97 6.81 -14.08
N THR A 118 -22.98 6.88 -15.42
CA THR A 118 -24.10 6.42 -16.27
C THR A 118 -23.73 5.09 -16.93
N ILE A 119 -24.64 4.13 -16.92
CA ILE A 119 -24.48 2.82 -17.56
C ILE A 119 -25.28 2.80 -18.85
N GLU A 120 -24.63 3.13 -19.96
CA GLU A 120 -25.24 3.07 -21.28
C GLU A 120 -25.40 1.62 -21.75
N LEU A 121 -26.60 1.29 -22.22
CA LEU A 121 -26.90 -0.01 -22.79
C LEU A 121 -26.99 0.11 -24.32
N TYR A 122 -26.48 -0.88 -25.02
CA TYR A 122 -26.74 -1.00 -26.45
C TYR A 122 -28.25 -1.17 -26.70
N LEU A 123 -28.74 -0.58 -27.79
CA LEU A 123 -30.14 -0.67 -28.20
C LEU A 123 -30.59 -2.13 -28.30
N GLY A 124 -31.74 -2.44 -27.72
CA GLY A 124 -32.35 -3.77 -27.75
C GLY A 124 -31.86 -4.76 -26.69
N ILE A 125 -30.98 -4.36 -25.77
CA ILE A 125 -30.59 -5.23 -24.64
C ILE A 125 -31.71 -5.26 -23.60
N ALA A 126 -32.27 -6.46 -23.39
CA ALA A 126 -33.17 -6.75 -22.27
C ALA A 126 -32.39 -7.08 -20.99
N PRO A 127 -32.98 -6.85 -19.80
CA PRO A 127 -32.38 -7.24 -18.52
C PRO A 127 -32.04 -8.73 -18.46
N LYS A 128 -30.87 -9.05 -17.90
CA LYS A 128 -30.46 -10.43 -17.62
C LYS A 128 -30.53 -10.70 -16.13
N SER A 129 -31.23 -11.78 -15.76
CA SER A 129 -31.30 -12.29 -14.40
C SER A 129 -30.67 -13.68 -14.34
N ILE A 130 -29.48 -13.77 -13.74
CA ILE A 130 -28.74 -15.01 -13.55
C ILE A 130 -28.96 -15.48 -12.11
N PRO A 131 -29.26 -16.77 -11.87
CA PRO A 131 -29.40 -17.28 -10.51
C PRO A 131 -28.07 -17.24 -9.76
N LEU A 132 -28.15 -17.14 -8.44
CA LEU A 132 -26.98 -17.19 -7.57
C LEU A 132 -26.34 -18.59 -7.66
N TYR A 133 -25.01 -18.65 -7.69
CA TYR A 133 -24.31 -19.92 -7.61
C TYR A 133 -24.44 -20.53 -6.20
N CYS A 134 -24.48 -21.86 -6.15
CA CYS A 134 -24.48 -22.59 -4.89
C CYS A 134 -23.19 -22.28 -4.11
N MET A 135 -23.35 -22.01 -2.82
CA MET A 135 -22.25 -21.71 -1.90
C MET A 135 -22.28 -22.67 -0.72
N SER A 136 -21.10 -22.97 -0.18
CA SER A 136 -20.99 -23.70 1.08
C SER A 136 -21.53 -22.88 2.26
N PRO A 137 -21.90 -23.50 3.40
CA PRO A 137 -22.36 -22.76 4.58
C PRO A 137 -21.37 -21.70 5.09
N MET A 138 -20.05 -21.94 4.93
CA MET A 138 -19.00 -21.02 5.34
C MET A 138 -18.91 -19.79 4.42
N GLU A 139 -19.00 -19.99 3.11
CA GLU A 139 -19.06 -18.90 2.13
C GLU A 139 -20.31 -18.05 2.33
N LEU A 140 -21.47 -18.68 2.56
CA LEU A 140 -22.72 -17.96 2.82
C LEU A 140 -22.65 -17.13 4.10
N LYS A 141 -22.03 -17.65 5.17
CA LYS A 141 -21.82 -16.90 6.42
C LYS A 141 -20.92 -15.68 6.16
N LYS A 142 -19.83 -15.86 5.41
CA LYS A 142 -18.92 -14.77 5.04
C LYS A 142 -19.62 -13.71 4.18
N LEU A 143 -20.41 -14.14 3.20
CA LEU A 143 -21.17 -13.26 2.33
C LEU A 143 -22.14 -12.39 3.14
N LYS A 144 -22.88 -12.98 4.08
CA LYS A 144 -23.81 -12.23 4.94
C LYS A 144 -23.12 -11.14 5.75
N VAL A 145 -21.94 -11.43 6.31
CA VAL A 145 -21.16 -10.43 7.06
C VAL A 145 -20.74 -9.28 6.13
N GLN A 146 -20.24 -9.59 4.92
CA GLN A 146 -19.83 -8.56 3.96
C GLN A 146 -21.03 -7.73 3.45
N LEU A 147 -22.18 -8.35 3.23
CA LEU A 147 -23.39 -7.61 2.83
C LEU A 147 -23.88 -6.68 3.93
N GLN A 148 -23.82 -7.13 5.19
CA GLN A 148 -24.23 -6.30 6.32
C GLN A 148 -23.32 -5.07 6.44
N ASP A 149 -22.00 -5.27 6.37
CA ASP A 149 -21.01 -4.19 6.38
C ASP A 149 -21.29 -3.16 5.26
N LEU A 150 -21.53 -3.62 4.03
CA LEU A 150 -21.84 -2.75 2.90
C LEU A 150 -23.21 -2.04 3.04
N LEU A 151 -24.19 -2.66 3.69
CA LEU A 151 -25.49 -2.04 4.01
C LEU A 151 -25.34 -0.97 5.09
N ASP A 152 -24.55 -1.24 6.13
CA ASP A 152 -24.30 -0.32 7.24
C ASP A 152 -23.58 0.94 6.74
N HIS A 153 -22.64 0.78 5.80
CA HIS A 153 -21.99 1.88 5.08
C HIS A 153 -22.87 2.54 3.99
N ARG A 154 -24.11 2.06 3.78
CA ARG A 154 -25.06 2.55 2.77
C ARG A 154 -24.58 2.44 1.32
N PHE A 155 -23.62 1.57 1.04
CA PHE A 155 -23.17 1.26 -0.33
C PHE A 155 -24.15 0.36 -1.08
N LEU A 156 -25.00 -0.36 -0.35
CA LEU A 156 -26.04 -1.22 -0.91
C LEU A 156 -27.42 -0.84 -0.39
N ARG A 157 -28.46 -1.24 -1.13
CA ARG A 157 -29.86 -1.21 -0.69
C ARG A 157 -30.63 -2.39 -1.31
N PRO A 158 -31.67 -2.92 -0.64
CA PRO A 158 -32.57 -3.88 -1.25
C PRO A 158 -33.20 -3.33 -2.54
N SER A 159 -33.37 -4.17 -3.55
CA SER A 159 -33.99 -3.79 -4.82
C SER A 159 -34.81 -4.93 -5.43
N THR A 160 -35.80 -4.58 -6.24
CA THR A 160 -36.63 -5.50 -7.03
C THR A 160 -36.33 -5.35 -8.52
N SER A 161 -35.05 -5.36 -8.87
CA SER A 161 -34.60 -5.15 -10.25
C SER A 161 -34.87 -6.37 -11.16
N PRO A 162 -35.17 -6.16 -12.46
CA PRO A 162 -35.17 -7.23 -13.44
C PRO A 162 -33.75 -7.72 -13.80
N TRP A 163 -32.71 -6.98 -13.39
CA TRP A 163 -31.30 -7.38 -13.53
C TRP A 163 -30.85 -8.18 -12.32
N ARG A 164 -30.01 -9.19 -12.55
CA ARG A 164 -29.37 -9.93 -11.47
C ARG A 164 -28.07 -10.58 -11.95
N ALA A 165 -26.96 -10.21 -11.34
CA ALA A 165 -25.66 -10.83 -11.53
C ALA A 165 -25.33 -11.80 -10.37
N PRO A 166 -24.60 -12.90 -10.60
CA PRO A 166 -24.21 -13.78 -9.51
C PRO A 166 -23.05 -13.18 -8.68
N VAL A 167 -23.01 -13.47 -7.38
CA VAL A 167 -21.87 -13.15 -6.51
C VAL A 167 -20.88 -14.32 -6.49
N LEU A 168 -19.58 -14.01 -6.60
CA LEU A 168 -18.50 -14.99 -6.63
C LEU A 168 -17.45 -14.70 -5.56
N PHE A 169 -16.95 -15.76 -4.92
CA PHE A 169 -15.79 -15.66 -4.02
C PHE A 169 -14.49 -15.81 -4.80
N VAL A 170 -13.64 -14.80 -4.75
CA VAL A 170 -12.30 -14.83 -5.34
C VAL A 170 -11.27 -14.72 -4.22
N LYS A 171 -10.31 -15.65 -4.19
CA LYS A 171 -9.16 -15.55 -3.29
C LYS A 171 -8.23 -14.46 -3.81
N LYS A 172 -8.02 -13.41 -3.02
CA LYS A 172 -7.09 -12.34 -3.37
C LYS A 172 -5.67 -12.94 -3.42
N LYS A 173 -4.94 -12.64 -4.48
CA LYS A 173 -3.51 -12.93 -4.58
C LYS A 173 -2.74 -11.72 -4.06
N ASP A 174 -1.79 -11.96 -3.17
CA ASP A 174 -0.90 -10.93 -2.64
C ASP A 174 0.31 -10.81 -3.56
N ASN A 175 0.19 -10.03 -4.65
CA ASN A 175 1.38 -9.56 -5.38
C ASN A 175 1.00 -8.44 -6.33
N LEU A 176 1.47 -7.22 -6.05
CA LEU A 176 1.27 -6.07 -6.94
C LEU A 176 2.44 -5.08 -6.86
N PHE A 177 3.68 -5.53 -7.09
CA PHE A 177 4.81 -4.62 -7.26
C PHE A 177 5.90 -5.18 -8.18
N ASP A 178 5.66 -5.19 -9.50
CA ASP A 178 6.68 -5.59 -10.50
C ASP A 178 7.08 -4.45 -11.48
N GLN A 179 6.59 -3.21 -11.30
CA GLN A 179 6.66 -2.20 -12.38
C GLN A 179 7.31 -0.85 -12.07
N LEU A 180 8.07 -0.67 -10.99
CA LEU A 180 8.68 0.62 -10.67
C LEU A 180 10.21 0.62 -10.85
N LYS A 181 10.70 0.42 -12.07
CA LYS A 181 12.13 0.59 -12.39
C LYS A 181 12.40 1.98 -12.98
N GLY A 182 13.26 2.77 -12.32
CA GLY A 182 13.89 3.96 -12.91
C GLY A 182 13.53 5.32 -12.30
N ALA A 183 12.60 5.40 -11.34
CA ALA A 183 12.33 6.64 -10.60
C ALA A 183 13.03 6.64 -9.23
N SER A 184 13.47 7.81 -8.79
CA SER A 184 14.26 8.02 -7.56
C SER A 184 13.43 8.48 -6.36
N VAL A 185 12.24 9.04 -6.60
CA VAL A 185 11.27 9.45 -5.56
C VAL A 185 9.86 9.11 -6.06
N PHE A 186 9.04 8.54 -5.17
CA PHE A 186 7.65 8.21 -5.47
C PHE A 186 6.73 8.74 -4.37
N SER A 187 5.62 9.34 -4.77
CA SER A 187 4.47 9.56 -3.89
C SER A 187 3.37 8.61 -4.36
N LYS A 188 2.90 7.74 -3.47
CA LYS A 188 1.78 6.85 -3.76
C LYS A 188 0.55 7.36 -3.00
N ILE A 189 -0.46 7.77 -3.76
CA ILE A 189 -1.79 8.08 -3.22
C ILE A 189 -2.70 6.94 -3.66
N ASP A 190 -3.27 6.23 -2.68
CA ASP A 190 -4.26 5.19 -2.93
C ASP A 190 -5.64 5.75 -2.60
N LEU A 191 -6.53 5.79 -3.58
CA LEU A 191 -7.93 6.14 -3.34
C LEU A 191 -8.61 4.93 -2.68
N ARG A 192 -8.61 4.92 -1.35
CA ARG A 192 -9.30 3.88 -0.57
C ARG A 192 -10.75 3.82 -1.02
N SER A 193 -11.17 2.64 -1.47
CA SER A 193 -12.54 2.41 -1.94
C SER A 193 -12.97 3.36 -3.07
N GLY A 194 -12.05 3.81 -3.94
CA GLY A 194 -12.31 4.85 -4.94
C GLY A 194 -13.56 4.62 -5.81
N PHE A 195 -13.89 3.37 -6.14
CA PHE A 195 -15.13 3.03 -6.86
C PHE A 195 -16.40 3.40 -6.08
N TYR A 196 -16.41 3.23 -4.76
CA TYR A 196 -17.56 3.57 -3.92
C TYR A 196 -17.74 5.09 -3.75
N GLN A 197 -16.75 5.89 -4.16
CA GLN A 197 -16.84 7.35 -4.17
C GLN A 197 -17.50 7.90 -5.45
N LEU A 198 -17.81 7.04 -6.43
CA LEU A 198 -18.54 7.42 -7.64
C LEU A 198 -20.03 7.05 -7.49
N LYS A 199 -20.89 8.06 -7.55
CA LYS A 199 -22.34 7.86 -7.47
C LYS A 199 -22.87 7.36 -8.81
N VAL A 200 -23.57 6.22 -8.81
CA VAL A 200 -24.29 5.72 -9.98
C VAL A 200 -25.57 6.55 -10.14
N LYS A 201 -25.88 6.95 -11.38
CA LYS A 201 -27.12 7.64 -11.71
C LYS A 201 -28.32 6.81 -11.25
N GLU A 202 -29.30 7.43 -10.62
CA GLU A 202 -30.40 6.71 -9.94
C GLU A 202 -31.14 5.72 -10.86
N ASN A 203 -31.34 6.10 -12.13
CA ASN A 203 -31.99 5.26 -13.14
C ASN A 203 -31.15 4.03 -13.57
N ASP A 204 -29.86 4.05 -13.29
CA ASP A 204 -28.91 3.01 -13.65
C ASP A 204 -28.57 2.08 -12.48
N VAL A 205 -28.90 2.47 -11.23
CA VAL A 205 -28.73 1.63 -10.03
C VAL A 205 -29.37 0.24 -10.19
N PRO A 206 -30.58 0.07 -10.77
CA PRO A 206 -31.13 -1.27 -10.98
C PRO A 206 -30.25 -2.18 -11.86
N LYS A 207 -29.37 -1.62 -12.70
CA LYS A 207 -28.49 -2.41 -13.59
C LYS A 207 -27.33 -3.08 -12.83
N THR A 208 -27.06 -2.67 -11.59
CA THR A 208 -25.95 -3.20 -10.76
C THR A 208 -26.41 -4.23 -9.74
N THR A 209 -27.65 -4.71 -9.81
CA THR A 209 -28.21 -5.70 -8.87
C THR A 209 -27.53 -7.07 -8.98
N PHE A 210 -27.34 -7.73 -7.83
CA PHE A 210 -26.78 -9.09 -7.69
C PHE A 210 -27.58 -9.95 -6.69
#